data_AF-A0A5N1GJU6-F1
#
_entry.id   AF-A0A5N1GJU6-F1
#
_cell.length_a   1.000
_cell.length_b   1.000
_cell.length_c   1.000
_cell.angle_alpha   90.00
_cell.angle_beta   90.00
_cell.angle_gamma   90.00
#
_symmetry.space_group_name_H-M   'P 1'
#
loop_
_entity.id
_entity.type
_entity.pdbx_description
1 polymer ?
#
loop_
_entity_poly.entity_id
_entity_poly.type
_entity_poly.pdbx_seq_one_letter_code
_entity_poly.pdbx_strand_id
1 'polypeptide(L)'
;MGHLVKGQAGLIAKEKESRLFVAFAAFPLLLIIVRLFNTNFMQLSAESGSMDFMTFFEAVIYVQYNFALPTIALIYLVSVNVGEEIRNKILYLYKDIPKAKLLSAKHLTLIGTYGFYVLLTFLASLFTYYTSLRQEDFTTGEFIGALTWTSDALAALGIILMSIIIIYLASALSIHFSNGLTTTLAVLFYLFSLVASGIDFTRYLFPTGFVAFYNEQNAGTIILLMFLCFFVWVGILNFLAQRAYKRAEY
;
A
#
# COMPACT_ATOMS: atom_id res chain seq x y z
N MET A 1 -9.86 14.35 -17.81
CA MET A 1 -9.12 13.57 -16.79
C MET A 1 -9.19 12.08 -17.07
N GLY A 2 -10.39 11.49 -17.23
CA GLY A 2 -10.56 10.04 -17.43
C GLY A 2 -9.76 9.44 -18.60
N HIS A 3 -9.69 10.10 -19.76
CA HIS A 3 -8.90 9.61 -20.90
C HIS A 3 -7.39 9.56 -20.61
N LEU A 4 -6.86 10.50 -19.83
CA LEU A 4 -5.45 10.53 -19.43
C LEU A 4 -5.14 9.40 -18.46
N VAL A 5 -6.00 9.19 -17.45
CA VAL A 5 -5.86 8.08 -16.51
C VAL A 5 -5.92 6.73 -17.22
N LYS A 6 -6.86 6.56 -18.17
CA LYS A 6 -6.95 5.33 -18.98
C LYS A 6 -5.69 5.08 -19.81
N GLY A 7 -5.15 6.14 -20.43
CA GLY A 7 -3.90 6.04 -21.20
C GLY A 7 -2.71 5.64 -20.32
N GLN A 8 -2.55 6.30 -19.16
CA GLN A 8 -1.50 5.97 -18.20
C GLN A 8 -1.66 4.55 -17.63
N ALA A 9 -2.89 4.12 -17.31
CA ALA A 9 -3.17 2.77 -16.82
C ALA A 9 -2.74 1.70 -17.82
N GLY A 10 -3.01 1.92 -19.12
CA GLY A 10 -2.59 1.01 -20.18
C GLY A 10 -1.08 0.91 -20.37
N LEU A 11 -0.33 1.99 -20.05
CA LEU A 11 1.13 1.97 -20.05
C LEU A 11 1.66 1.21 -18.84
N ILE A 12 1.24 1.60 -17.64
CA ILE A 12 1.66 0.98 -16.37
C ILE A 12 1.39 -0.53 -16.37
N ALA A 13 0.22 -0.97 -16.81
CA ALA A 13 -0.13 -2.40 -16.84
C ALA A 13 0.78 -3.24 -17.76
N LYS A 14 1.45 -2.62 -18.75
CA LYS A 14 2.38 -3.30 -19.64
C LYS A 14 3.80 -3.41 -19.06
N GLU A 15 4.14 -2.56 -18.09
CA GLU A 15 5.45 -2.55 -17.47
C GLU A 15 5.69 -3.80 -16.62
N LYS A 16 6.93 -4.30 -16.67
CA LYS A 16 7.35 -5.47 -15.90
C LYS A 16 7.29 -5.19 -14.39
N GLU A 17 7.55 -3.95 -13.99
CA GLU A 17 7.51 -3.47 -12.60
C GLU A 17 6.09 -3.56 -12.03
N SER A 18 5.07 -3.18 -12.81
CA SER A 18 3.68 -3.26 -12.39
C SER A 18 3.25 -4.72 -12.24
N ARG A 19 3.63 -5.59 -13.19
CA ARG A 19 3.35 -7.03 -13.10
C ARG A 19 4.04 -7.68 -11.91
N LEU A 20 5.29 -7.32 -11.64
CA LEU A 20 6.03 -7.79 -10.47
C LEU A 20 5.34 -7.36 -9.16
N PHE A 21 4.97 -6.09 -9.06
CA PHE A 21 4.26 -5.57 -7.89
C PHE A 21 2.92 -6.31 -7.68
N VAL A 22 2.12 -6.45 -8.74
CA VAL A 22 0.83 -7.15 -8.70
C VAL A 22 0.99 -8.63 -8.38
N ALA A 23 2.09 -9.28 -8.78
CA ALA A 23 2.35 -10.69 -8.45
C ALA A 23 2.42 -10.95 -6.93
N PHE A 24 2.85 -9.97 -6.13
CA PHE A 24 2.82 -10.10 -4.67
C PHE A 24 1.40 -10.23 -4.10
N ALA A 25 0.34 -9.89 -4.86
CA ALA A 25 -1.04 -10.10 -4.43
C ALA A 25 -1.39 -11.60 -4.29
N ALA A 26 -0.63 -12.49 -4.96
CA ALA A 26 -0.76 -13.94 -4.82
C ALA A 26 -0.15 -14.48 -3.51
N PHE A 27 0.42 -13.63 -2.65
CA PHE A 27 1.02 -14.03 -1.37
C PHE A 27 0.13 -14.95 -0.51
N PRO A 28 -1.19 -14.71 -0.35
CA PRO A 28 -2.05 -15.60 0.45
C PRO A 28 -2.15 -17.01 -0.11
N LEU A 29 -1.96 -17.19 -1.41
CA LEU A 29 -2.00 -18.51 -2.07
C LEU A 29 -0.76 -19.34 -1.73
N LEU A 30 0.35 -18.69 -1.34
CA LEU A 30 1.56 -19.40 -0.92
C LEU A 30 1.30 -20.26 0.32
N LEU A 31 0.36 -19.91 1.19
CA LEU A 31 -0.03 -20.72 2.33
C LEU A 31 -0.50 -22.12 1.91
N ILE A 32 -1.21 -22.23 0.78
CA ILE A 32 -1.67 -23.51 0.25
C ILE A 32 -0.48 -24.38 -0.16
N ILE A 33 0.51 -23.77 -0.82
CA ILE A 33 1.72 -24.47 -1.28
C ILE A 33 2.58 -24.86 -0.07
N VAL A 34 2.81 -23.93 0.85
CA VAL A 34 3.68 -24.16 2.01
C VAL A 34 3.10 -25.21 2.93
N ARG A 35 1.78 -25.35 3.05
CA ARG A 35 1.15 -26.47 3.76
C ARG A 35 1.51 -27.86 3.18
N LEU A 36 1.90 -27.96 1.92
CA LEU A 36 2.38 -29.21 1.33
C LEU A 36 3.80 -29.57 1.80
N PHE A 37 4.55 -28.59 2.29
CA PHE A 37 5.91 -28.75 2.76
C PHE A 37 5.92 -28.54 4.28
N ASN A 38 6.16 -29.60 5.05
CA ASN A 38 6.12 -29.59 6.52
C ASN A 38 7.23 -28.67 7.11
N THR A 39 7.05 -27.36 6.98
CA THR A 39 8.05 -26.32 7.22
C THR A 39 7.55 -25.33 8.27
N ASN A 40 8.49 -24.65 8.91
CA ASN A 40 8.19 -23.59 9.89
C ASN A 40 7.90 -22.23 9.23
N PHE A 41 7.76 -22.19 7.91
CA PHE A 41 7.52 -20.95 7.17
C PHE A 41 6.01 -20.68 7.13
N MET A 42 5.59 -19.47 7.52
CA MET A 42 4.17 -19.05 7.54
C MET A 42 3.21 -20.02 8.28
N GLN A 43 3.63 -20.55 9.43
CA GLN A 43 2.70 -21.26 10.31
C GLN A 43 1.73 -20.25 10.93
N LEU A 44 0.43 -20.51 10.76
CA LEU A 44 -0.63 -19.77 11.42
C LEU A 44 -0.89 -20.43 12.78
N SER A 45 -0.76 -19.65 13.85
CA SER A 45 -1.17 -20.05 15.19
C SER A 45 -2.09 -18.97 15.74
N ALA A 46 -3.33 -19.33 16.04
CA ALA A 46 -4.30 -18.47 16.67
C ALA A 46 -5.09 -19.28 17.72
N GLU A 47 -5.70 -18.58 18.66
CA GLU A 47 -6.62 -19.21 19.61
C GLU A 47 -7.79 -19.89 18.88
N SER A 48 -8.35 -20.95 19.45
CA SER A 48 -9.44 -21.70 18.81
C SER A 48 -10.64 -20.78 18.56
N GLY A 49 -11.15 -20.79 17.32
CA GLY A 49 -12.27 -19.95 16.90
C GLY A 49 -12.04 -18.44 16.99
N SER A 50 -10.80 -17.94 16.98
CA SER A 50 -10.54 -16.49 17.04
C SER A 50 -10.31 -15.83 15.68
N MET A 51 -10.05 -16.62 14.62
CA MET A 51 -9.72 -16.08 13.29
C MET A 51 -10.91 -16.15 12.33
N ASP A 52 -11.56 -15.00 12.15
CA ASP A 52 -12.48 -14.77 11.03
C ASP A 52 -11.72 -14.39 9.74
N PHE A 53 -12.44 -14.27 8.62
CA PHE A 53 -11.83 -13.88 7.35
C PHE A 53 -11.21 -12.46 7.38
N MET A 54 -11.84 -11.49 8.05
CA MET A 54 -11.34 -10.11 8.13
C MET A 54 -10.04 -10.03 8.93
N THR A 55 -9.94 -10.75 10.05
CA THR A 55 -8.71 -10.91 10.84
C THR A 55 -7.62 -11.57 9.99
N PHE A 56 -7.96 -12.61 9.22
CA PHE A 56 -7.01 -13.23 8.29
C PHE A 56 -6.54 -12.27 7.18
N PHE A 57 -7.46 -11.49 6.61
CA PHE A 57 -7.14 -10.53 5.57
C PHE A 57 -6.26 -9.38 6.09
N GLU A 58 -6.54 -8.86 7.28
CA GLU A 58 -5.69 -7.90 7.97
C GLU A 58 -4.29 -8.48 8.18
N ALA A 59 -4.19 -9.71 8.71
CA ALA A 59 -2.90 -10.35 8.95
C ALA A 59 -2.09 -10.52 7.66
N VAL A 60 -2.74 -10.86 6.55
CA VAL A 60 -2.11 -10.90 5.22
C VAL A 60 -1.57 -9.53 4.82
N ILE A 61 -2.38 -8.47 4.92
CA ILE A 61 -1.96 -7.11 4.58
C ILE A 61 -0.80 -6.69 5.48
N TYR A 62 -0.88 -6.98 6.77
CA TYR A 62 0.16 -6.70 7.75
C TYR A 62 1.47 -7.39 7.37
N VAL A 63 1.44 -8.69 7.05
CA VAL A 63 2.65 -9.44 6.65
C VAL A 63 3.21 -8.91 5.34
N GLN A 64 2.39 -8.68 4.31
CA GLN A 64 2.84 -8.09 3.05
C GLN A 64 3.46 -6.70 3.26
N TYR A 65 2.86 -5.90 4.14
CA TYR A 65 3.36 -4.59 4.50
C TYR A 65 4.66 -4.66 5.28
N ASN A 66 4.88 -5.66 6.15
CA ASN A 66 6.12 -5.83 6.93
C ASN A 66 7.25 -6.54 6.16
N PHE A 67 6.93 -7.36 5.15
CA PHE A 67 7.92 -8.11 4.36
C PHE A 67 8.79 -7.21 3.46
N ALA A 68 8.54 -5.89 3.45
CA ALA A 68 9.21 -4.81 2.72
C ALA A 68 9.22 -4.93 1.18
N LEU A 69 9.35 -6.13 0.61
CA LEU A 69 9.46 -6.39 -0.83
C LEU A 69 8.27 -5.84 -1.64
N PRO A 70 7.00 -6.04 -1.27
CA PRO A 70 5.88 -5.43 -1.99
C PRO A 70 5.94 -3.90 -1.97
N THR A 71 6.29 -3.31 -0.83
CA THR A 71 6.43 -1.85 -0.66
C THR A 71 7.60 -1.30 -1.49
N ILE A 72 8.74 -2.00 -1.52
CA ILE A 72 9.90 -1.64 -2.35
C ILE A 72 9.53 -1.69 -3.84
N ALA A 73 8.82 -2.74 -4.27
CA ALA A 73 8.34 -2.87 -5.65
C ALA A 73 7.38 -1.72 -6.02
N LEU A 74 6.49 -1.32 -5.10
CA LEU A 74 5.62 -0.16 -5.28
C LEU A 74 6.43 1.15 -5.41
N ILE A 75 7.39 1.39 -4.53
CA ILE A 75 8.26 2.58 -4.57
C ILE A 75 9.04 2.64 -5.88
N TYR A 76 9.57 1.51 -6.33
CA TYR A 76 10.31 1.42 -7.59
C TYR A 76 9.40 1.67 -8.79
N LEU A 77 8.20 1.09 -8.82
CA LEU A 77 7.18 1.34 -9.84
C LEU A 77 6.88 2.85 -9.97
N VAL A 78 6.70 3.54 -8.85
CA VAL A 78 6.47 4.99 -8.83
C VAL A 78 7.68 5.76 -9.38
N SER A 79 8.89 5.34 -9.00
CA SER A 79 10.14 6.01 -9.41
C SER A 79 10.36 5.94 -10.93
N VAL A 80 10.06 4.80 -11.54
CA VAL A 80 10.11 4.62 -13.00
C VAL A 80 9.04 5.47 -13.70
N ASN A 81 7.80 5.41 -13.21
CA ASN A 81 6.66 6.09 -13.85
C ASN A 81 6.61 7.61 -13.70
N VAL A 82 7.41 8.17 -12.79
CA VAL A 82 7.47 9.62 -12.55
C VAL A 82 8.87 10.16 -12.81
N GLY A 83 9.87 9.68 -12.09
CA GLY A 83 11.23 10.24 -12.15
C GLY A 83 11.99 9.85 -13.41
N GLU A 84 11.87 8.59 -13.85
CA GLU A 84 12.60 8.11 -15.01
C GLU A 84 12.11 8.71 -16.32
N GLU A 85 10.81 8.91 -16.46
CA GLU A 85 10.26 9.64 -17.61
C GLU A 85 10.83 11.05 -17.75
N ILE A 86 11.07 11.75 -16.64
CA ILE A 86 11.68 13.08 -16.64
C ILE A 86 13.13 12.98 -17.11
N ARG A 87 13.91 12.07 -16.51
CA ARG A 87 15.35 11.92 -16.84
C ARG A 87 15.57 11.45 -18.28
N ASN A 88 14.67 10.62 -18.80
CA ASN A 88 14.73 10.11 -20.17
C ASN A 88 14.07 11.05 -21.19
N LYS A 89 13.65 12.26 -20.79
CA LYS A 89 12.99 13.26 -21.65
C LYS A 89 11.72 12.75 -22.35
N ILE A 90 11.10 11.73 -21.76
CA ILE A 90 9.81 11.19 -22.23
C ILE A 90 8.71 12.24 -22.00
N LEU A 91 8.91 13.16 -21.05
CA LEU A 91 8.01 14.27 -20.78
C LEU A 91 7.76 15.14 -22.03
N TYR A 92 8.73 15.23 -22.96
CA TYR A 92 8.57 15.91 -24.25
C TYR A 92 7.37 15.40 -25.06
N LEU A 93 7.08 14.09 -24.99
CA LEU A 93 5.96 13.48 -25.71
C LEU A 93 4.59 13.96 -25.19
N TYR A 94 4.56 14.57 -24.01
CA TYR A 94 3.36 15.09 -23.36
C TYR A 94 3.30 16.62 -23.33
N LYS A 95 4.08 17.32 -24.19
CA LYS A 95 4.21 18.79 -24.20
C LYS A 95 2.88 19.56 -24.27
N ASP A 96 1.86 18.98 -24.90
CA ASP A 96 0.54 19.60 -25.09
C ASP A 96 -0.39 19.41 -23.88
N ILE A 97 0.03 18.62 -22.88
CA ILE A 97 -0.74 18.32 -21.67
C ILE A 97 -0.19 19.16 -20.51
N PRO A 98 -1.05 19.87 -19.75
CA PRO A 98 -0.59 20.59 -18.56
C PRO A 98 0.09 19.64 -17.57
N LYS A 99 1.37 19.91 -17.24
CA LYS A 99 2.19 19.08 -16.34
C LYS A 99 1.49 18.71 -15.03
N ALA A 100 0.74 19.65 -14.45
CA ALA A 100 -0.02 19.40 -13.23
C ALA A 100 -1.11 18.33 -13.40
N LYS A 101 -1.84 18.36 -14.53
CA LYS A 101 -2.86 17.36 -14.86
C LYS A 101 -2.23 16.00 -15.17
N LEU A 102 -1.06 16.00 -15.82
CA LEU A 102 -0.31 14.77 -16.10
C LEU A 102 0.15 14.09 -14.79
N LEU A 103 0.77 14.85 -13.88
CA LEU A 103 1.21 14.30 -12.59
C LEU A 103 0.03 13.77 -11.77
N SER A 104 -1.08 14.52 -11.69
CA SER A 104 -2.28 14.03 -10.99
C SER A 104 -2.88 12.78 -11.65
N ALA A 105 -2.82 12.66 -12.98
CA ALA A 105 -3.26 11.44 -13.67
C ALA A 105 -2.36 10.25 -13.35
N LYS A 106 -1.04 10.47 -13.25
CA LYS A 106 -0.08 9.45 -12.80
C LYS A 106 -0.35 9.01 -11.38
N HIS A 107 -0.53 9.94 -10.42
CA HIS A 107 -0.89 9.59 -9.04
C HIS A 107 -2.17 8.76 -8.98
N LEU A 108 -3.25 9.20 -9.66
CA LEU A 108 -4.50 8.44 -9.70
C LEU A 108 -4.32 7.05 -10.30
N THR A 109 -3.48 6.91 -11.32
CA THR A 109 -3.21 5.62 -11.95
C THR A 109 -2.42 4.71 -11.01
N LEU A 110 -1.38 5.22 -10.34
CA LEU A 110 -0.57 4.48 -9.37
C LEU A 110 -1.39 4.04 -8.16
N ILE A 111 -2.26 4.93 -7.65
CA ILE A 111 -3.23 4.61 -6.60
C ILE A 111 -4.23 3.55 -7.09
N GLY A 112 -4.69 3.65 -8.34
CA GLY A 112 -5.54 2.63 -8.95
C GLY A 112 -4.86 1.28 -9.07
N THR A 113 -3.58 1.23 -9.46
CA THR A 113 -2.78 0.00 -9.50
C THR A 113 -2.61 -0.60 -8.11
N TYR A 114 -2.34 0.24 -7.09
CA TYR A 114 -2.31 -0.21 -5.69
C TYR A 114 -3.66 -0.74 -5.21
N GLY A 115 -4.77 -0.05 -5.53
CA GLY A 115 -6.12 -0.52 -5.21
C GLY A 115 -6.46 -1.85 -5.89
N PHE A 116 -6.01 -2.04 -7.14
CA PHE A 116 -6.14 -3.33 -7.83
C PHE A 116 -5.30 -4.43 -7.17
N TYR A 117 -4.08 -4.13 -6.73
CA TYR A 117 -3.27 -5.04 -5.92
C TYR A 117 -3.99 -5.45 -4.63
N VAL A 118 -4.53 -4.49 -3.87
CA VAL A 118 -5.30 -4.77 -2.63
C VAL A 118 -6.53 -5.62 -2.92
N LEU A 119 -7.25 -5.35 -4.01
CA LEU A 119 -8.41 -6.14 -4.43
C LEU A 119 -8.02 -7.59 -4.77
N LEU A 120 -6.92 -7.78 -5.51
CA LEU A 120 -6.41 -9.11 -5.81
C LEU A 120 -5.94 -9.85 -4.57
N THR A 121 -5.26 -9.17 -3.65
CA THR A 121 -4.89 -9.73 -2.34
C THR A 121 -6.15 -10.16 -1.58
N PHE A 122 -7.20 -9.33 -1.56
CA PHE A 122 -8.47 -9.66 -0.92
C PHE A 122 -9.09 -10.92 -1.52
N LEU A 123 -9.17 -11.02 -2.85
CA LEU A 123 -9.71 -12.19 -3.54
C LEU A 123 -8.86 -13.45 -3.30
N ALA A 124 -7.52 -13.31 -3.30
CA ALA A 124 -6.60 -14.40 -3.00
C ALA A 124 -6.76 -14.87 -1.55
N SER A 125 -6.86 -13.95 -0.59
CA SER A 125 -7.13 -14.26 0.81
C SER A 125 -8.48 -14.93 0.99
N LEU A 126 -9.52 -14.46 0.30
CA LEU A 126 -10.86 -15.03 0.34
C LEU A 126 -10.85 -16.48 -0.12
N PHE A 127 -10.17 -16.72 -1.25
CA PHE A 127 -9.97 -18.06 -1.77
C PHE A 127 -9.23 -18.95 -0.75
N THR A 128 -8.04 -18.54 -0.30
CA THR A 128 -7.25 -19.33 0.66
C THR A 128 -8.01 -19.63 1.96
N TYR A 129 -8.72 -18.64 2.52
CA TYR A 129 -9.45 -18.79 3.77
C TYR A 129 -10.54 -19.87 3.65
N TYR A 130 -11.39 -19.77 2.63
CA TYR A 130 -12.52 -20.69 2.46
C TYR A 130 -12.13 -22.06 1.91
N THR A 131 -11.02 -22.19 1.18
CA THR A 131 -10.58 -23.49 0.66
C THR A 131 -9.70 -24.27 1.62
N SER A 132 -8.87 -23.58 2.41
CA SER A 132 -7.78 -24.23 3.14
C SER A 132 -7.81 -23.98 4.64
N LEU A 133 -8.31 -22.83 5.11
CA LEU A 133 -8.28 -22.48 6.53
C LEU A 133 -9.58 -22.81 7.27
N ARG A 134 -10.73 -22.77 6.59
CA ARG A 134 -12.06 -23.00 7.21
C ARG A 134 -12.19 -24.31 8.01
N GLN A 135 -11.41 -25.33 7.67
CA GLN A 135 -11.48 -26.64 8.33
C GLN A 135 -10.61 -26.72 9.59
N GLU A 136 -9.89 -25.64 9.93
CA GLU A 136 -8.97 -25.60 11.06
C GLU A 136 -9.67 -25.13 12.34
N ASP A 137 -9.26 -25.69 13.47
CA ASP A 137 -9.84 -25.44 14.80
C ASP A 137 -9.72 -23.98 15.27
N PHE A 138 -8.80 -23.21 14.70
CA PHE A 138 -8.59 -21.79 15.02
C PHE A 138 -9.45 -20.83 14.21
N THR A 139 -10.16 -21.33 13.19
CA THR A 139 -11.03 -20.48 12.36
C THR A 139 -12.47 -20.53 12.80
N THR A 140 -13.17 -19.39 12.69
CA THR A 140 -14.63 -19.34 12.90
C THR A 140 -15.40 -19.83 11.67
N GLY A 141 -14.80 -19.72 10.49
CA GLY A 141 -15.46 -19.92 9.20
C GLY A 141 -16.42 -18.78 8.82
N GLU A 142 -16.49 -17.72 9.62
CA GLU A 142 -17.31 -16.54 9.39
C GLU A 142 -16.56 -15.49 8.56
N PHE A 143 -17.31 -14.68 7.81
CA PHE A 143 -16.73 -13.59 7.04
C PHE A 143 -16.31 -12.42 7.93
N ILE A 144 -17.15 -12.06 8.90
CA ILE A 144 -16.92 -11.05 9.94
C ILE A 144 -17.31 -11.71 11.25
N GLY A 145 -16.37 -11.81 12.18
CA GLY A 145 -16.58 -12.33 13.52
C GLY A 145 -17.00 -11.23 14.50
N ALA A 146 -17.46 -11.65 15.67
CA ALA A 146 -18.06 -10.73 16.65
C ALA A 146 -17.04 -9.92 17.49
N LEU A 147 -15.77 -10.35 17.58
CA LEU A 147 -14.84 -9.84 18.60
C LEU A 147 -13.90 -8.71 18.13
N THR A 148 -13.20 -8.86 17.00
CA THR A 148 -12.05 -7.99 16.63
C THR A 148 -12.13 -7.32 15.26
N TRP A 149 -13.17 -7.60 14.47
CA TRP A 149 -13.26 -7.13 13.08
C TRP A 149 -13.06 -5.62 12.90
N THR A 150 -13.51 -4.81 13.86
CA THR A 150 -13.38 -3.35 13.80
C THR A 150 -11.92 -2.90 13.94
N SER A 151 -11.17 -3.44 14.91
CA SER A 151 -9.76 -3.10 15.07
C SER A 151 -8.94 -3.57 13.88
N ASP A 152 -9.27 -4.74 13.33
CA ASP A 152 -8.58 -5.34 12.20
C ASP A 152 -8.84 -4.53 10.92
N ALA A 153 -10.08 -4.08 10.71
CA ALA A 153 -10.42 -3.19 9.61
C ALA A 153 -9.71 -1.82 9.72
N LEU A 154 -9.57 -1.27 10.92
CA LEU A 154 -8.82 -0.03 11.16
C LEU A 154 -7.32 -0.22 10.88
N ALA A 155 -6.73 -1.35 11.28
CA ALA A 155 -5.34 -1.68 10.99
C ALA A 155 -5.08 -1.80 9.47
N ALA A 156 -5.92 -2.55 8.77
CA ALA A 156 -5.86 -2.66 7.31
C ALA A 156 -6.01 -1.27 6.63
N LEU A 157 -6.95 -0.44 7.10
CA LEU A 157 -7.13 0.92 6.59
C LEU A 157 -5.88 1.78 6.81
N GLY A 158 -5.28 1.73 8.00
CA GLY A 158 -4.05 2.46 8.32
C GLY A 158 -2.91 2.11 7.36
N ILE A 159 -2.72 0.83 7.05
CA ILE A 159 -1.71 0.34 6.10
C ILE A 159 -2.00 0.80 4.67
N ILE A 160 -3.26 0.77 4.25
CA ILE A 160 -3.69 1.24 2.92
C ILE A 160 -3.40 2.73 2.77
N LEU A 161 -3.79 3.56 3.76
CA LEU A 161 -3.52 5.00 3.75
C LEU A 161 -2.02 5.29 3.73
N MET A 162 -1.24 4.55 4.53
CA MET A 162 0.22 4.70 4.59
C MET A 162 0.88 4.35 3.25
N SER A 163 0.44 3.28 2.58
CA SER A 163 0.94 2.91 1.26
C SER A 163 0.68 4.00 0.21
N ILE A 164 -0.47 4.68 0.28
CA ILE A 164 -0.75 5.83 -0.58
C ILE A 164 0.17 7.02 -0.25
N ILE A 165 0.46 7.30 1.03
CA ILE A 165 1.46 8.32 1.41
C ILE A 165 2.83 7.99 0.81
N ILE A 166 3.24 6.71 0.84
CA ILE A 166 4.49 6.25 0.24
C ILE A 166 4.52 6.49 -1.28
N ILE A 167 3.40 6.30 -2.00
CA ILE A 167 3.30 6.65 -3.43
C ILE A 167 3.57 8.13 -3.66
N TYR A 168 2.95 9.02 -2.87
CA TYR A 168 3.17 10.46 -2.98
C TYR A 168 4.61 10.86 -2.62
N LEU A 169 5.19 10.24 -1.60
CA LEU A 169 6.56 10.50 -1.18
C LEU A 169 7.56 10.06 -2.24
N ALA A 170 7.45 8.82 -2.73
CA ALA A 170 8.31 8.29 -3.77
C ALA A 170 8.21 9.15 -5.04
N SER A 171 6.99 9.59 -5.39
CA SER A 171 6.79 10.52 -6.51
C SER A 171 7.53 11.83 -6.31
N ALA A 172 7.39 12.50 -5.15
CA ALA A 172 8.07 13.75 -4.86
C ALA A 172 9.60 13.62 -4.90
N LEU A 173 10.14 12.53 -4.33
CA LEU A 173 11.57 12.25 -4.33
C LEU A 173 12.10 11.90 -5.72
N SER A 174 11.33 11.15 -6.53
CA SER A 174 11.74 10.70 -7.87
C SER A 174 12.00 11.83 -8.86
N ILE A 175 11.38 12.99 -8.64
CA ILE A 175 11.55 14.18 -9.50
C ILE A 175 12.95 14.79 -9.31
N HIS A 176 13.53 14.66 -8.11
CA HIS A 176 14.80 15.29 -7.74
C HIS A 176 15.99 14.33 -7.76
N PHE A 177 15.74 13.05 -7.49
CA PHE A 177 16.79 12.07 -7.25
C PHE A 177 16.77 10.94 -8.30
N SER A 178 17.86 10.17 -8.36
CA SER A 178 17.91 8.94 -9.16
C SER A 178 17.03 7.84 -8.57
N ASN A 179 16.61 6.86 -9.38
CA ASN A 179 15.77 5.74 -8.90
C ASN A 179 16.33 5.06 -7.65
N GLY A 180 17.64 4.83 -7.60
CA GLY A 180 18.29 4.22 -6.44
C GLY A 180 18.13 5.06 -5.17
N LEU A 181 18.46 6.36 -5.24
CA LEU A 181 18.38 7.25 -4.08
C LEU A 181 16.92 7.49 -3.64
N THR A 182 16.00 7.63 -4.60
CA THR A 182 14.55 7.71 -4.31
C THR A 182 14.07 6.47 -3.57
N THR A 183 14.47 5.28 -4.04
CA THR A 183 14.06 4.03 -3.42
C THR A 183 14.61 3.93 -2.00
N THR A 184 15.89 4.21 -1.80
CA THR A 184 16.51 4.17 -0.46
C THR A 184 15.84 5.13 0.52
N LEU A 185 15.61 6.39 0.13
CA LEU A 185 14.99 7.38 1.01
C LEU A 185 13.53 7.03 1.34
N ALA A 186 12.77 6.56 0.36
CA ALA A 186 11.38 6.13 0.58
C ALA A 186 11.31 4.87 1.45
N VAL A 187 12.24 3.92 1.29
CA VAL A 187 12.34 2.74 2.15
C VAL A 187 12.70 3.13 3.57
N LEU A 188 13.66 4.04 3.79
CA LEU A 188 13.99 4.53 5.13
C LEU A 188 12.79 5.19 5.80
N PHE A 189 12.00 5.98 5.06
CA PHE A 189 10.77 6.56 5.57
C PHE A 189 9.72 5.50 5.93
N TYR A 190 9.54 4.49 5.08
CA TYR A 190 8.66 3.36 5.34
C TYR A 190 9.10 2.57 6.59
N LEU A 191 10.40 2.25 6.73
CA LEU A 191 10.93 1.57 7.92
C LEU A 191 10.73 2.42 9.18
N PHE A 192 10.95 3.73 9.09
CA PHE A 192 10.64 4.64 10.19
C PHE A 192 9.15 4.60 10.56
N SER A 193 8.25 4.53 9.57
CA SER A 193 6.81 4.43 9.83
C SER A 193 6.40 3.15 10.54
N LEU A 194 7.10 2.02 10.31
CA LEU A 194 6.85 0.75 11.01
C LEU A 194 7.20 0.84 12.49
N VAL A 195 8.33 1.47 12.82
CA VAL A 195 8.79 1.60 14.20
C VAL A 195 8.04 2.73 14.92
N ALA A 196 7.63 3.76 14.20
CA ALA A 196 7.03 4.96 14.76
C ALA A 196 5.70 4.69 15.49
N SER A 197 4.92 3.68 15.09
CA SER A 197 3.69 3.31 15.80
C SER A 197 3.95 2.77 17.21
N GLY A 198 5.14 2.24 17.48
CA GLY A 198 5.53 1.70 18.79
C GLY A 198 6.05 2.74 19.80
N ILE A 199 6.26 3.99 19.38
CA ILE A 199 6.83 5.06 20.23
C ILE A 199 5.77 6.14 20.47
N ASP A 200 5.67 6.62 21.71
CA ASP A 200 4.58 7.47 22.21
C ASP A 200 4.33 8.75 21.40
N PHE A 201 5.38 9.49 21.05
CA PHE A 201 5.21 10.73 20.29
C PHE A 201 5.04 10.48 18.79
N THR A 202 5.72 9.48 18.23
CA THR A 202 5.77 9.29 16.77
C THR A 202 4.57 8.52 16.23
N ARG A 203 3.76 7.87 17.07
CA ARG A 203 2.53 7.17 16.64
C ARG A 203 1.49 8.12 16.02
N TYR A 204 1.54 9.40 16.35
CA TYR A 204 0.67 10.43 15.77
C TYR A 204 1.10 10.88 14.36
N LEU A 205 2.32 10.52 13.93
CA LEU A 205 2.85 10.94 12.63
C LEU A 205 2.28 10.11 11.47
N PHE A 206 1.75 8.91 11.72
CA PHE A 206 1.33 8.00 10.66
C PHE A 206 -0.07 7.44 10.90
N PRO A 207 -0.86 7.20 9.83
CA PRO A 207 -2.18 6.60 9.96
C PRO A 207 -2.17 5.26 10.73
N THR A 208 -1.13 4.44 10.54
CA THR A 208 -0.96 3.13 11.20
C THR A 208 -0.89 3.22 12.73
N GLY A 209 -0.42 4.33 13.30
CA GLY A 209 -0.26 4.48 14.74
C GLY A 209 -1.57 4.75 15.50
N PHE A 210 -2.63 5.20 14.81
CA PHE A 210 -3.89 5.55 15.48
C PHE A 210 -4.71 4.35 15.96
N VAL A 211 -4.43 3.15 15.44
CA VAL A 211 -5.08 1.90 15.88
C VAL A 211 -4.81 1.62 17.36
N ALA A 212 -3.66 2.05 17.88
CA ALA A 212 -3.30 1.86 19.29
C ALA A 212 -4.29 2.50 20.27
N PHE A 213 -5.09 3.48 19.82
CA PHE A 213 -6.09 4.16 20.65
C PHE A 213 -7.48 3.51 20.60
N TYR A 214 -7.64 2.35 19.94
CA TYR A 214 -8.93 1.67 19.80
C TYR A 214 -9.61 1.34 21.13
N ASN A 215 -8.83 0.98 22.16
CA ASN A 215 -9.39 0.66 23.47
C ASN A 215 -9.81 1.91 24.27
N GLU A 216 -9.36 3.10 23.87
CA GLU A 216 -9.57 4.36 24.60
C GLU A 216 -10.57 5.29 23.90
N GLN A 217 -10.80 5.10 22.60
CA GLN A 217 -11.57 6.00 21.74
C GLN A 217 -12.53 5.22 20.84
N ASN A 218 -13.62 5.88 20.42
CA ASN A 218 -14.52 5.31 19.43
C ASN A 218 -13.82 5.18 18.06
N ALA A 219 -14.09 4.08 17.34
CA ALA A 219 -13.65 3.84 15.97
C ALA A 219 -13.85 5.05 15.04
N GLY A 220 -14.97 5.76 15.15
CA GLY A 220 -15.24 6.96 14.34
C GLY A 220 -14.21 8.08 14.53
N THR A 221 -13.77 8.31 15.76
CA THR A 221 -12.73 9.28 16.09
C THR A 221 -11.39 8.87 15.51
N ILE A 222 -11.06 7.58 15.58
CA ILE A 222 -9.81 7.02 15.04
C ILE A 222 -9.75 7.19 13.53
N ILE A 223 -10.84 6.86 12.83
CA ILE A 223 -10.97 7.05 11.38
C ILE A 223 -10.74 8.52 11.02
N LEU A 224 -11.38 9.45 11.74
CA LEU A 224 -11.21 10.89 11.51
C LEU A 224 -9.74 11.31 11.64
N LEU A 225 -9.06 10.87 12.71
CA LEU A 225 -7.64 11.19 12.93
C LEU A 225 -6.73 10.58 11.86
N MET A 226 -6.97 9.33 11.45
CA MET A 226 -6.25 8.68 10.36
C MET A 226 -6.37 9.47 9.05
N PHE A 227 -7.59 9.86 8.68
CA PHE A 227 -7.82 10.63 7.45
C PHE A 227 -7.25 12.04 7.55
N LEU A 228 -7.33 12.71 8.70
CA LEU A 228 -6.71 14.02 8.91
C LEU A 228 -5.19 13.94 8.69
N CYS A 229 -4.54 12.98 9.35
CA CYS A 229 -3.11 12.71 9.19
C CYS A 229 -2.75 12.43 7.72
N PHE A 230 -3.54 11.57 7.06
CA PHE A 230 -3.39 11.23 5.66
C PHE A 230 -3.48 12.45 4.73
N PHE A 231 -4.51 13.28 4.89
CA PHE A 231 -4.69 14.47 4.04
C PHE A 231 -3.58 15.51 4.26
N VAL A 232 -3.06 15.65 5.48
CA VAL A 232 -1.90 16.51 5.76
C VAL A 232 -0.68 16.02 4.98
N TRP A 233 -0.33 14.74 5.08
CA TRP A 233 0.80 14.15 4.36
C TRP A 233 0.66 14.27 2.84
N VAL A 234 -0.48 13.83 2.30
CA VAL A 234 -0.74 13.89 0.86
C VAL A 234 -0.75 15.33 0.36
N GLY A 235 -1.34 16.26 1.11
CA GLY A 235 -1.35 17.69 0.79
C GLY A 235 0.05 18.27 0.65
N ILE A 236 0.91 18.03 1.64
CA ILE A 236 2.31 18.50 1.64
C ILE A 236 3.09 17.87 0.48
N LEU A 237 3.06 16.54 0.35
CA LEU A 237 3.85 15.81 -0.64
C LEU A 237 3.39 16.10 -2.08
N ASN A 238 2.09 16.18 -2.33
CA ASN A 238 1.55 16.56 -3.62
C ASN A 238 1.92 18.00 -3.97
N PHE A 239 1.86 18.94 -3.02
CA PHE A 239 2.29 20.32 -3.25
C PHE A 239 3.78 20.40 -3.65
N LEU A 240 4.65 19.70 -2.92
CA LEU A 240 6.09 19.62 -3.24
C LEU A 240 6.32 19.01 -4.62
N ALA A 241 5.68 17.87 -4.91
CA ALA A 241 5.80 17.19 -6.19
C ALA A 241 5.32 18.08 -7.35
N GLN A 242 4.18 18.75 -7.22
CA GLN A 242 3.64 19.64 -8.25
C GLN A 242 4.56 20.83 -8.53
N ARG A 243 5.14 21.43 -7.48
CA ARG A 243 6.08 22.55 -7.62
C ARG A 243 7.36 22.12 -8.34
N ALA A 244 7.88 20.94 -8.01
CA ALA A 244 9.06 20.37 -8.65
C ALA A 244 8.79 19.97 -10.11
N TYR A 245 7.70 19.24 -10.36
CA TYR A 245 7.34 18.71 -11.67
C TYR A 245 7.07 19.82 -12.70
N LYS A 246 6.52 20.97 -12.29
CA LYS A 246 6.36 22.14 -13.16
C LYS A 246 7.71 22.69 -13.67
N ARG A 247 8.76 22.60 -12.85
CA ARG A 247 10.11 23.10 -13.16
C ARG A 247 10.96 22.09 -13.94
N ALA A 248 10.55 20.83 -14.01
CA ALA A 248 11.25 19.81 -14.79
C ALA A 248 11.29 20.19 -16.27
N GLU A 249 12.44 20.04 -16.92
CA GLU A 249 12.59 20.28 -18.36
C GLU A 249 11.80 19.27 -19.19
N TYR A 250 11.50 19.63 -20.45
CA TYR A 250 10.91 18.71 -21.42
C TYR A 250 12.00 17.84 -22.06
#